data_AF-A0A931W058-F1
#
_entry.id   AF-A0A931W058-F1
#
_cell.length_a   1.000
_cell.length_b   1.000
_cell.length_c   1.000
_cell.angle_alpha   90.00
_cell.angle_beta   90.00
_cell.angle_gamma   90.00
#
_symmetry.space_group_name_H-M   'P 1'
#
loop_
_entity.id
_entity.type
_entity.pdbx_description
1 polymer ?
#
loop_
_entity_poly.entity_id
_entity_poly.type
_entity_poly.pdbx_seq_one_letter_code
_entity_poly.pdbx_strand_id
1 'polypeptide(L)'
;VEKATLLIDSPADLPGMKAGEAVPAAAFEETLEPLAGARVLARFADGEPGIVVKSLGKGNAILVGSFLALAYQRELDPASKRLLLAFGRAAGVPTQIEVTGPNTREVEVRRLTRDGVQFLFAFNHTSTPAEATISLELPWPTKSARDLETDREVAFRSAGEKTVLEKTLEARGIWVVRLEK
;
A
#
# COMPACT_ATOMS: atom_id res chain seq x y z
N VAL A 1 6.24 -27.32 7.66
CA VAL A 1 7.34 -26.51 7.08
C VAL A 1 7.51 -25.34 8.01
N GLU A 2 8.72 -25.14 8.51
CA GLU A 2 9.06 -24.00 9.36
C GLU A 2 8.74 -22.69 8.62
N LYS A 3 8.18 -21.70 9.32
CA LYS A 3 7.83 -20.42 8.69
C LYS A 3 9.10 -19.60 8.57
N ALA A 4 9.50 -19.34 7.33
CA ALA A 4 10.62 -18.45 7.05
C ALA A 4 10.42 -17.09 7.72
N THR A 5 11.47 -16.56 8.35
CA THR A 5 11.41 -15.28 9.06
C THR A 5 12.58 -14.40 8.68
N LEU A 6 12.29 -13.18 8.24
CA LEU A 6 13.28 -12.16 7.89
C LEU A 6 13.43 -11.16 9.04
N LEU A 7 14.66 -10.87 9.41
CA LEU A 7 15.05 -9.85 10.39
C LEU A 7 15.62 -8.66 9.65
N ILE A 8 15.01 -7.49 9.81
CA ILE A 8 15.46 -6.26 9.12
C ILE A 8 16.86 -5.85 9.60
N ASP A 9 17.79 -5.66 8.67
CA ASP A 9 19.18 -5.27 8.93
C ASP A 9 19.36 -3.75 8.69
N SER A 10 18.89 -3.23 7.56
CA SER A 10 19.06 -1.82 7.18
C SER A 10 17.73 -1.04 7.15
N PRO A 11 17.26 -0.48 8.28
CA PRO A 11 16.03 0.30 8.31
C PRO A 11 16.14 1.65 7.59
N ALA A 12 17.36 2.18 7.38
CA ALA A 12 17.57 3.42 6.64
C ALA A 12 17.13 3.32 5.16
N ASP A 13 17.21 2.12 4.59
CA ASP A 13 16.75 1.84 3.21
C ASP A 13 15.28 1.42 3.14
N LEU A 14 14.66 1.19 4.30
CA LEU A 14 13.30 0.66 4.42
C LEU A 14 12.46 1.57 5.31
N PRO A 15 11.96 2.72 4.79
CA PRO A 15 11.22 3.70 5.56
C PRO A 15 10.01 3.11 6.30
N GLY A 16 10.06 3.19 7.63
CA GLY A 16 9.02 2.70 8.54
C GLY A 16 9.27 1.31 9.13
N MET A 17 10.40 0.66 8.81
CA MET A 17 10.85 -0.57 9.45
C MET A 17 11.83 -0.28 10.60
N LYS A 18 11.96 -1.20 11.55
CA LYS A 18 12.96 -1.15 12.63
C LYS A 18 14.02 -2.23 12.45
N ALA A 19 15.26 -1.96 12.86
CA ALA A 19 16.30 -2.99 12.90
C ALA A 19 15.87 -4.15 13.82
N GLY A 20 16.14 -5.38 13.40
CA GLY A 20 15.75 -6.61 14.10
C GLY A 20 14.25 -6.93 14.06
N GLU A 21 13.43 -6.11 13.38
CA GLU A 21 12.01 -6.40 13.24
C GLU A 21 11.81 -7.71 12.45
N ALA A 22 11.08 -8.66 13.05
CA ALA A 22 10.75 -9.92 12.43
C ALA A 22 9.59 -9.76 11.45
N VAL A 23 9.78 -10.23 10.23
CA VAL A 23 8.79 -10.23 9.16
C VAL A 23 8.60 -11.66 8.67
N PRO A 24 7.38 -12.21 8.75
CA PRO A 24 7.13 -13.55 8.25
C PRO A 24 7.25 -13.59 6.73
N ALA A 25 7.85 -14.67 6.24
CA ALA A 25 7.95 -15.00 4.84
C ALA A 25 7.32 -16.39 4.60
N ALA A 26 7.38 -16.92 3.36
CA ALA A 26 6.66 -18.14 3.02
C ALA A 26 7.38 -19.02 2.00
N ALA A 27 6.99 -20.29 2.03
CA ALA A 27 7.40 -21.38 1.14
C ALA A 27 8.85 -21.86 1.30
N PHE A 28 9.83 -20.98 1.25
CA PHE A 28 11.25 -21.35 1.32
C PHE A 28 12.12 -20.22 1.89
N GLU A 29 13.36 -20.57 2.22
CA GLU A 29 14.46 -19.66 2.48
C GLU A 29 15.54 -19.92 1.41
N GLU A 30 15.79 -18.93 0.57
CA GLU A 30 16.87 -18.92 -0.42
C GLU A 30 17.93 -17.94 0.07
N THR A 31 19.03 -18.46 0.59
CA THR A 31 20.19 -17.67 0.97
C THR A 31 20.77 -16.95 -0.24
N LEU A 32 20.93 -15.64 -0.13
CA LEU A 32 21.43 -14.80 -1.21
C LEU A 32 22.90 -14.45 -1.00
N GLU A 33 23.71 -14.61 -2.04
CA GLU A 33 25.09 -14.11 -2.06
C GLU A 33 25.14 -12.69 -2.64
N PRO A 34 25.41 -11.64 -1.83
CA PRO A 34 25.41 -10.28 -2.33
C PRO A 34 26.59 -10.04 -3.28
N LEU A 35 26.31 -9.56 -4.49
CA LEU A 35 27.35 -9.11 -5.41
C LEU A 35 28.11 -7.90 -4.84
N ALA A 36 29.31 -7.63 -5.37
CA ALA A 36 30.05 -6.41 -5.03
C ALA A 36 29.17 -5.14 -5.20
N GLY A 37 29.14 -4.32 -4.15
CA GLY A 37 28.32 -3.10 -4.09
C GLY A 37 26.83 -3.32 -3.79
N ALA A 38 26.38 -4.57 -3.65
CA ALA A 38 25.06 -4.87 -3.10
C ALA A 38 25.10 -4.76 -1.56
N ARG A 39 23.92 -4.51 -0.97
CA ARG A 39 23.74 -4.35 0.48
C ARG A 39 22.65 -5.28 0.96
N VAL A 40 22.80 -5.78 2.17
CA VAL A 40 21.78 -6.63 2.82
C VAL A 40 20.75 -5.73 3.49
N LEU A 41 19.47 -5.97 3.18
CA LEU A 41 18.34 -5.27 3.78
C LEU A 41 17.71 -6.06 4.92
N ALA A 42 17.73 -7.38 4.84
CA ALA A 42 17.24 -8.29 5.86
C ALA A 42 17.96 -9.64 5.78
N ARG A 43 18.02 -10.33 6.92
CA ARG A 43 18.63 -11.65 7.09
C ARG A 43 17.61 -12.67 7.55
N PHE A 44 17.82 -13.94 7.27
CA PHE A 44 17.07 -15.00 7.94
C PHE A 44 17.52 -15.13 9.41
N ALA A 45 16.81 -15.96 10.18
CA ALA A 45 17.09 -16.15 11.60
C ALA A 45 18.47 -16.76 11.88
N ASP A 46 19.03 -17.47 10.91
CA ASP A 46 20.39 -18.03 10.93
C ASP A 46 21.49 -16.98 10.65
N GLY A 47 21.12 -15.74 10.28
CA GLY A 47 22.02 -14.65 9.96
C GLY A 47 22.38 -14.54 8.46
N GLU A 48 21.93 -15.48 7.63
CA GLU A 48 22.22 -15.47 6.20
C GLU A 48 21.40 -14.40 5.47
N PRO A 49 21.92 -13.77 4.39
CA PRO A 49 21.19 -12.72 3.68
C PRO A 49 19.91 -13.26 3.02
N GLY A 50 18.77 -12.65 3.36
CA GLY A 50 17.46 -13.00 2.81
C GLY A 50 16.83 -11.92 1.93
N ILE A 51 17.25 -10.66 2.09
CA ILE A 51 16.93 -9.57 1.16
C ILE A 51 18.19 -8.80 0.84
N VAL A 52 18.47 -8.62 -0.46
CA VAL A 52 19.58 -7.78 -0.94
C VAL A 52 19.08 -6.70 -1.87
N VAL A 53 19.79 -5.57 -1.89
CA VAL A 53 19.57 -4.46 -2.82
C VAL A 53 20.85 -4.10 -3.54
N LYS A 54 20.75 -3.76 -4.82
CA LYS A 54 21.86 -3.18 -5.58
C LYS A 54 21.38 -2.01 -6.42
N SER A 55 22.11 -0.89 -6.36
CA SER A 55 21.89 0.25 -7.26
C SER A 55 22.45 -0.05 -8.65
N LEU A 56 21.66 0.20 -9.68
CA LEU A 56 22.04 0.05 -11.09
C LEU A 56 21.50 1.23 -11.90
N GLY A 57 22.41 2.05 -12.43
CA GLY A 57 22.03 3.30 -13.09
C GLY A 57 21.30 4.25 -12.13
N LYS A 58 20.09 4.67 -12.50
CA LYS A 58 19.25 5.58 -11.68
C LYS A 58 18.31 4.83 -10.72
N GLY A 59 18.30 3.50 -10.75
CA GLY A 59 17.34 2.67 -10.00
C GLY A 59 18.01 1.69 -9.04
N ASN A 60 17.18 0.93 -8.34
CA ASN A 60 17.60 -0.15 -7.45
C ASN A 60 16.90 -1.45 -7.86
N ALA A 61 17.60 -2.57 -7.75
CA ALA A 61 17.03 -3.90 -7.82
C ALA A 61 17.04 -4.51 -6.41
N ILE A 62 15.87 -5.01 -5.96
CA ILE A 62 15.71 -5.72 -4.70
C ILE A 62 15.37 -7.17 -5.02
N LEU A 63 16.10 -8.11 -4.42
CA LEU A 63 15.80 -9.54 -4.47
C LEU A 63 15.45 -10.03 -3.07
N VAL A 64 14.36 -10.78 -2.97
CA VAL A 64 13.87 -11.39 -1.73
C VAL A 64 13.95 -12.90 -1.89
N GLY A 65 14.75 -13.56 -1.06
CA GLY A 65 14.96 -15.01 -1.09
C GLY A 65 13.81 -15.83 -0.49
N SER A 66 12.57 -15.33 -0.62
CA SER A 66 11.37 -15.99 -0.09
C SER A 66 10.10 -15.33 -0.65
N PHE A 67 8.93 -15.92 -0.40
CA PHE A 67 7.65 -15.38 -0.87
C PHE A 67 6.97 -14.44 0.15
N LEU A 68 7.50 -13.22 0.27
CA LEU A 68 6.94 -12.18 1.16
C LEU A 68 5.48 -11.82 0.83
N ALA A 69 5.15 -11.63 -0.45
CA ALA A 69 3.78 -11.26 -0.84
C ALA A 69 2.78 -12.39 -0.54
N LEU A 70 3.19 -13.65 -0.68
CA LEU A 70 2.37 -14.81 -0.33
C LEU A 70 2.16 -14.90 1.18
N ALA A 71 3.19 -14.63 1.98
CA ALA A 71 3.08 -14.57 3.43
C ALA A 71 2.05 -13.51 3.86
N TYR A 72 2.16 -12.30 3.30
CA TYR A 72 1.19 -11.22 3.55
C TYR A 72 -0.22 -11.60 3.12
N GLN A 73 -0.41 -12.19 1.92
CA GLN A 73 -1.72 -12.59 1.44
C GLN A 73 -2.41 -13.60 2.38
N ARG A 74 -1.64 -14.52 3.00
CA ARG A 74 -2.19 -15.57 3.87
C ARG A 74 -2.52 -15.07 5.27
N GLU A 75 -1.69 -14.20 5.82
CA GLU A 75 -1.74 -13.87 7.26
C GLU A 75 -2.15 -12.42 7.53
N LEU A 76 -2.12 -11.56 6.52
CA LEU A 76 -2.34 -10.11 6.63
C LEU A 76 -1.47 -9.47 7.72
N ASP A 77 -0.28 -10.03 7.93
CA ASP A 77 0.62 -9.63 9.01
C ASP A 77 1.03 -8.14 8.87
N PRO A 78 0.92 -7.33 9.94
CA PRO A 78 1.27 -5.92 9.89
C PRO A 78 2.73 -5.62 9.55
N ALA A 79 3.68 -6.49 9.92
CA ALA A 79 5.11 -6.28 9.62
C ALA A 79 5.38 -6.51 8.13
N SER A 80 4.77 -7.55 7.56
CA SER A 80 4.81 -7.84 6.11
C SER A 80 4.19 -6.70 5.30
N LYS A 81 3.05 -6.17 5.74
CA LYS A 81 2.43 -4.96 5.15
C LYS A 81 3.40 -3.78 5.17
N ARG A 82 4.04 -3.51 6.33
CA ARG A 82 4.99 -2.40 6.45
C ARG A 82 6.19 -2.58 5.53
N LEU A 83 6.75 -3.78 5.41
CA LEU A 83 7.89 -4.05 4.54
C LEU A 83 7.54 -3.84 3.06
N LEU A 84 6.40 -4.35 2.61
CA LEU A 84 5.92 -4.13 1.23
C LEU A 84 5.71 -2.64 0.94
N LEU A 85 5.14 -1.89 1.89
CA LEU A 85 5.00 -0.43 1.76
C LEU A 85 6.35 0.30 1.82
N ALA A 86 7.32 -0.19 2.60
CA ALA A 86 8.65 0.39 2.70
C ALA A 86 9.38 0.35 1.36
N PHE A 87 9.21 -0.71 0.56
CA PHE A 87 9.75 -0.75 -0.81
C PHE A 87 9.17 0.37 -1.70
N GLY A 88 7.86 0.58 -1.66
CA GLY A 88 7.21 1.65 -2.40
C GLY A 88 7.70 3.04 -1.97
N ARG A 89 7.82 3.27 -0.66
CA ARG A 89 8.35 4.52 -0.10
C ARG A 89 9.81 4.76 -0.47
N ALA A 90 10.64 3.73 -0.40
CA ALA A 90 12.05 3.79 -0.81
C ALA A 90 12.20 4.10 -2.31
N ALA A 91 11.24 3.67 -3.13
CA ALA A 91 11.16 4.03 -4.55
C ALA A 91 10.55 5.42 -4.83
N GLY A 92 10.17 6.17 -3.79
CA GLY A 92 9.57 7.50 -3.92
C GLY A 92 8.12 7.49 -4.42
N VAL A 93 7.41 6.36 -4.30
CA VAL A 93 5.99 6.28 -4.68
C VAL A 93 5.15 7.09 -3.68
N PRO A 94 4.47 8.17 -4.09
CA PRO A 94 3.67 8.99 -3.18
C PRO A 94 2.34 8.31 -2.84
N THR A 95 1.83 8.58 -1.64
CA THR A 95 0.47 8.20 -1.25
C THR A 95 -0.52 9.14 -1.95
N GLN A 96 -1.30 8.62 -2.90
CA GLN A 96 -2.26 9.43 -3.66
C GLN A 96 -3.68 9.43 -3.09
N ILE A 97 -3.99 8.43 -2.25
CA ILE A 97 -5.28 8.26 -1.59
C ILE A 97 -5.03 7.82 -0.16
N GLU A 98 -5.81 8.39 0.75
CA GLU A 98 -5.86 8.00 2.14
C GLU A 98 -7.30 7.61 2.49
N VAL A 99 -7.48 6.46 3.13
CA VAL A 99 -8.78 6.00 3.63
C VAL A 99 -8.67 5.87 5.14
N THR A 100 -9.57 6.54 5.85
CA THR A 100 -9.64 6.51 7.31
C THR A 100 -11.07 6.31 7.77
N GLY A 101 -11.22 5.94 9.04
CA GLY A 101 -12.51 5.76 9.70
C GLY A 101 -12.78 4.31 10.15
N PRO A 102 -13.88 4.07 10.88
CA PRO A 102 -14.25 2.75 11.37
C PRO A 102 -14.39 1.70 10.25
N ASN A 103 -13.88 0.48 10.51
CA ASN A 103 -13.99 -0.68 9.61
C ASN A 103 -13.44 -0.49 8.19
N THR A 104 -12.49 0.43 7.98
CA THR A 104 -11.95 0.76 6.66
C THR A 104 -10.70 -0.03 6.24
N ARG A 105 -10.22 -0.97 7.06
CA ARG A 105 -8.94 -1.68 6.82
C ARG A 105 -8.87 -2.44 5.50
N GLU A 106 -10.02 -2.91 5.01
CA GLU A 106 -10.16 -3.63 3.74
C GLU A 106 -11.01 -2.83 2.73
N VAL A 107 -11.10 -1.51 2.90
CA VAL A 107 -11.64 -0.64 1.87
C VAL A 107 -10.54 -0.39 0.84
N GLU A 108 -10.78 -0.85 -0.39
CA GLU A 108 -9.89 -0.60 -1.52
C GLU A 108 -10.42 0.57 -2.34
N VAL A 109 -9.54 1.49 -2.72
CA VAL A 109 -9.89 2.60 -3.61
C VAL A 109 -9.04 2.55 -4.87
N ARG A 110 -9.69 2.50 -6.02
CA ARG A 110 -9.06 2.58 -7.34
C ARG A 110 -9.46 3.88 -8.04
N ARG A 111 -8.59 4.33 -8.95
CA ARG A 111 -8.80 5.55 -9.74
C ARG A 111 -8.70 5.24 -11.22
N LEU A 112 -9.55 5.89 -12.00
CA LEU A 112 -9.37 6.04 -13.44
C LEU A 112 -9.32 7.54 -13.75
N THR A 113 -8.20 8.00 -14.30
CA THR A 113 -7.90 9.42 -14.44
C THR A 113 -7.85 9.86 -15.89
N ARG A 114 -8.46 11.02 -16.18
CA ARG A 114 -8.29 11.80 -17.41
C ARG A 114 -8.16 13.29 -17.03
N ASP A 115 -7.64 14.12 -17.92
CA ASP A 115 -7.59 15.56 -17.72
C ASP A 115 -8.97 16.12 -17.32
N GLY A 116 -9.02 16.79 -16.16
CA GLY A 116 -10.23 17.41 -15.61
C GLY A 116 -11.32 16.47 -15.09
N VAL A 117 -11.13 15.14 -15.18
CA VAL A 117 -12.14 14.15 -14.74
C VAL A 117 -11.45 12.95 -14.10
N GLN A 118 -11.95 12.53 -12.93
CA GLN A 118 -11.50 11.31 -12.27
C GLN A 118 -12.68 10.46 -11.83
N PHE A 119 -12.57 9.15 -12.03
CA PHE A 119 -13.48 8.16 -11.46
C PHE A 119 -12.80 7.52 -10.26
N LEU A 120 -13.51 7.50 -9.13
CA LEU A 120 -13.12 6.83 -7.92
C LEU A 120 -14.01 5.60 -7.73
N PHE A 121 -13.40 4.46 -7.51
CA PHE A 121 -14.10 3.21 -7.20
C PHE A 121 -13.68 2.79 -5.79
N ALA A 122 -14.60 2.87 -4.83
CA ALA A 122 -14.37 2.38 -3.48
C ALA A 122 -15.10 1.04 -3.30
N PHE A 123 -14.36 0.02 -2.87
CA PHE A 123 -14.86 -1.33 -2.62
C PHE A 123 -14.72 -1.62 -1.13
N ASN A 124 -15.81 -1.93 -0.45
CA ASN A 124 -15.76 -2.48 0.89
C ASN A 124 -15.65 -4.00 0.81
N HIS A 125 -14.47 -4.58 1.02
CA HIS A 125 -14.29 -6.03 0.98
C HIS A 125 -14.77 -6.74 2.26
N THR A 126 -15.24 -6.01 3.27
CA THR A 126 -15.71 -6.62 4.52
C THR A 126 -17.19 -7.04 4.44
N SER A 127 -17.61 -7.90 5.38
CA SER A 127 -19.01 -8.29 5.56
C SER A 127 -19.81 -7.34 6.46
N THR A 128 -19.27 -6.16 6.76
CA THR A 128 -19.88 -5.16 7.64
C THR A 128 -19.81 -3.77 7.00
N PRO A 129 -20.70 -2.84 7.36
CA PRO A 129 -20.56 -1.46 6.89
C PRO A 129 -19.24 -0.81 7.34
N ALA A 130 -18.70 0.05 6.48
CA ALA A 130 -17.48 0.83 6.74
C ALA A 130 -17.77 2.32 6.63
N GLU A 131 -17.37 3.09 7.64
CA GLU A 131 -17.50 4.55 7.65
C GLU A 131 -16.21 5.15 7.09
N ALA A 132 -16.20 5.38 5.78
CA ALA A 132 -15.00 5.77 5.05
C ALA A 132 -14.92 7.29 4.85
N THR A 133 -13.81 7.86 5.31
CA THR A 133 -13.31 9.17 4.87
C THR A 133 -12.21 8.92 3.85
N ILE A 134 -12.46 9.26 2.58
CA ILE A 134 -11.54 9.08 1.46
C ILE A 134 -10.97 10.43 1.06
N SER A 135 -9.68 10.63 1.30
CA SER A 135 -8.95 11.83 0.92
C SER A 135 -8.06 11.56 -0.28
N LEU A 136 -8.15 12.39 -1.31
CA LEU A 136 -7.40 12.22 -2.54
C LEU A 136 -6.76 13.54 -3.00
N GLU A 137 -5.56 13.44 -3.53
CA GLU A 137 -4.85 14.56 -4.16
C GLU A 137 -5.21 14.61 -5.65
N LEU A 138 -5.73 15.76 -6.09
CA LEU A 138 -6.10 16.03 -7.46
C LEU A 138 -5.26 17.20 -7.99
N PRO A 139 -4.83 17.18 -9.26
CA PRO A 139 -4.07 18.28 -9.85
C PRO A 139 -4.93 19.52 -10.16
N TRP A 140 -6.21 19.49 -9.80
CA TRP A 140 -7.18 20.56 -10.02
C TRP A 140 -8.19 20.60 -8.86
N PRO A 141 -8.79 21.78 -8.58
CA PRO A 141 -9.85 21.90 -7.60
C PRO A 141 -11.12 21.19 -8.10
N THR A 142 -11.71 20.34 -7.27
CA THR A 142 -13.00 19.69 -7.56
C THR A 142 -14.12 20.73 -7.55
N LYS A 143 -14.90 20.78 -8.62
CA LYS A 143 -16.14 21.57 -8.70
C LYS A 143 -17.40 20.74 -8.58
N SER A 144 -17.36 19.47 -8.98
CA SER A 144 -18.51 18.58 -8.85
C SER A 144 -18.06 17.16 -8.50
N ALA A 145 -18.92 16.47 -7.75
CA ALA A 145 -18.81 15.05 -7.48
C ALA A 145 -20.19 14.41 -7.67
N ARG A 146 -20.25 13.27 -8.35
CA ARG A 146 -21.50 12.59 -8.67
C ARG A 146 -21.37 11.10 -8.50
N ASP A 147 -22.32 10.51 -7.80
CA ASP A 147 -22.50 9.08 -7.67
C ASP A 147 -23.04 8.54 -9.00
N LEU A 148 -22.33 7.60 -9.63
CA LEU A 148 -22.71 7.10 -10.95
C LEU A 148 -23.80 6.04 -10.93
N GLU A 149 -24.08 5.44 -9.78
CA GLU A 149 -25.16 4.45 -9.67
C GLU A 149 -26.51 5.15 -9.48
N THR A 150 -26.52 6.24 -8.71
CA THR A 150 -27.75 6.97 -8.35
C THR A 150 -27.95 8.26 -9.13
N ASP A 151 -26.94 8.70 -9.88
CA ASP A 151 -26.88 9.99 -10.58
C ASP A 151 -27.08 11.21 -9.65
N ARG A 152 -26.78 11.04 -8.35
CA ARG A 152 -26.91 12.08 -7.33
C ARG A 152 -25.60 12.81 -7.09
N GLU A 153 -25.70 14.08 -6.74
CA GLU A 153 -24.56 14.85 -6.28
C GLU A 153 -24.00 14.26 -4.98
N VAL A 154 -22.69 14.20 -4.89
CA VAL A 154 -21.95 13.72 -3.72
C VAL A 154 -21.35 14.94 -3.03
N ALA A 155 -21.61 15.09 -1.73
CA ALA A 155 -20.95 16.12 -0.95
C ALA A 155 -19.45 15.83 -0.84
N PHE A 156 -18.64 16.88 -0.99
CA PHE A 156 -17.20 16.82 -0.80
C PHE A 156 -16.73 18.10 -0.12
N ARG A 157 -15.55 18.04 0.50
CA ARG A 157 -14.88 19.22 1.08
C ARG A 157 -13.45 19.29 0.60
N SER A 158 -12.94 20.52 0.46
CA SER A 158 -11.52 20.77 0.22
C SER A 158 -10.78 20.87 1.55
N ALA A 159 -9.66 20.16 1.68
CA ALA A 159 -8.77 20.22 2.84
C ALA A 159 -7.34 20.43 2.34
N GLY A 160 -6.92 21.69 2.21
CA GLY A 160 -5.70 22.05 1.50
C GLY A 160 -5.79 21.65 0.02
N GLU A 161 -4.82 20.87 -0.47
CA GLU A 161 -4.79 20.33 -1.84
C GLU A 161 -5.60 19.03 -2.02
N LYS A 162 -6.21 18.53 -0.94
CA LYS A 162 -6.99 17.29 -0.97
C LYS A 162 -8.48 17.55 -1.15
N THR A 163 -9.12 16.73 -1.98
CA THR A 163 -10.57 16.55 -1.97
C THR A 163 -10.91 15.42 -1.01
N VAL A 164 -11.91 15.63 -0.16
CA VAL A 164 -12.34 14.66 0.83
C VAL A 164 -13.79 14.29 0.61
N LEU A 165 -14.04 12.98 0.56
CA LEU A 165 -15.34 12.35 0.38
C LEU A 165 -15.64 11.49 1.60
N GLU A 166 -16.88 11.50 2.06
CA GLU A 166 -17.32 10.73 3.23
C GLU A 166 -18.52 9.86 2.84
N LYS A 167 -18.46 8.57 3.19
CA LYS A 167 -19.49 7.60 2.84
C LYS A 167 -19.51 6.44 3.82
N THR A 168 -20.70 6.08 4.28
CA THR A 168 -20.93 4.73 4.82
C THR A 168 -21.09 3.77 3.64
N LEU A 169 -20.09 2.92 3.44
CA LEU A 169 -20.10 1.85 2.45
C LEU A 169 -20.77 0.63 3.08
N GLU A 170 -21.84 0.13 2.46
CA GLU A 170 -22.50 -1.10 2.89
C GLU A 170 -21.53 -2.31 2.86
N ALA A 171 -21.88 -3.38 3.56
CA ALA A 171 -21.15 -4.65 3.48
C ALA A 171 -21.05 -5.11 2.02
N ARG A 172 -19.84 -5.43 1.54
CA ARG A 172 -19.57 -5.77 0.12
C ARG A 172 -19.97 -4.67 -0.88
N GLY A 173 -20.24 -3.47 -0.41
CA GLY A 173 -20.69 -2.35 -1.20
C GLY A 173 -19.59 -1.80 -2.11
N ILE A 174 -20.03 -1.31 -3.27
CA ILE A 174 -19.21 -0.58 -4.22
C ILE A 174 -19.76 0.84 -4.28
N TRP A 175 -18.87 1.82 -4.38
CA TRP A 175 -19.25 3.20 -4.60
C TRP A 175 -18.41 3.79 -5.73
N VAL A 176 -19.09 4.28 -6.75
CA VAL A 176 -18.44 4.86 -7.93
C VAL A 176 -18.77 6.34 -8.01
N VAL A 177 -17.73 7.18 -7.90
CA VAL A 177 -17.86 8.64 -7.92
C VAL A 177 -17.10 9.21 -9.10
N ARG A 178 -17.77 10.06 -9.88
CA ARG A 178 -17.14 10.91 -10.89
C ARG A 178 -16.87 12.28 -10.29
N LEU A 179 -15.62 12.71 -10.34
CA LEU A 179 -15.13 14.00 -9.90
C LEU A 179 -14.72 14.84 -11.11
N GLU A 180 -15.05 16.13 -11.11
CA GLU A 180 -14.67 17.03 -12.20
C GLU A 180 -14.18 18.40 -11.70
N LYS A 181 -13.37 19.04 -12.54
CA LYS A 181 -12.93 20.44 -12.42
C LYS A 181 -14.05 21.44 -12.74
#